data_AF-A0A085LXR4-F1
#
_entry.id   AF-A0A085LXR4-F1
#
_cell.length_a   1.000
_cell.length_b   1.000
_cell.length_c   1.000
_cell.angle_alpha   90.00
_cell.angle_beta   90.00
_cell.angle_gamma   90.00
#
_symmetry.space_group_name_H-M   'P 1'
#
loop_
_entity.id
_entity.type
_entity.pdbx_description
1 polymer ?
#
loop_
_entity_poly.entity_id
_entity_poly.type
_entity_poly.pdbx_seq_one_letter_code
_entity_poly.pdbx_strand_id
1 'polypeptide(L)'
;MARFSAKPGSQSYRLQLVLSKPAKFCNVSSEDVTPSPGGVWLIERGECSFIHKVRNAERLGAAIVLISDIEAGDGNFIDMMGTYSSDKAKIPAFYLPGADGKRLRAHLLYGKDAVWIKIPLNLSFVPLHMVRKPPWDPW
;
A
#
# COMPACT_ATOMS: atom_id res chain seq x y z
N MET A 1 -0.12 -9.77 5.59
CA MET A 1 -1.10 -8.72 5.92
C MET A 1 -0.80 -8.19 7.31
N ALA A 2 -0.92 -6.87 7.57
CA ALA A 2 -0.56 -6.30 8.87
C ALA A 2 -1.47 -6.80 10.00
N ARG A 3 -0.88 -7.18 11.15
CA ARG A 3 -1.64 -7.66 12.34
C ARG A 3 -2.46 -6.56 13.03
N PHE A 4 -2.17 -5.30 12.75
CA PHE A 4 -2.83 -4.13 13.34
C PHE A 4 -3.94 -3.53 12.46
N SER A 5 -4.16 -4.08 11.26
CA SER A 5 -5.07 -3.53 10.24
C SER A 5 -6.33 -4.37 10.07
N ALA A 6 -7.40 -3.76 9.55
CA ALA A 6 -8.64 -4.48 9.28
C ALA A 6 -8.49 -5.43 8.09
N LYS A 7 -9.17 -6.59 8.12
CA LYS A 7 -9.21 -7.51 6.97
C LYS A 7 -9.93 -6.87 5.78
N PRO A 8 -9.48 -7.07 4.53
CA PRO A 8 -10.23 -6.63 3.37
C PRO A 8 -11.58 -7.33 3.36
N GLY A 9 -12.63 -6.61 2.94
CA GLY A 9 -13.93 -7.22 2.71
C GLY A 9 -13.90 -8.28 1.61
N SER A 10 -14.93 -9.11 1.55
CA SER A 10 -15.11 -10.12 0.49
C SER A 10 -15.42 -9.51 -0.87
N GLN A 11 -15.97 -8.29 -0.89
CA GLN A 11 -16.27 -7.57 -2.12
C GLN A 11 -14.98 -7.07 -2.79
N SER A 12 -14.88 -7.27 -4.11
CA SER A 12 -13.75 -6.77 -4.90
C SER A 12 -13.94 -5.29 -5.21
N TYR A 13 -12.97 -4.47 -4.81
CA TYR A 13 -12.92 -3.05 -5.11
C TYR A 13 -11.88 -2.78 -6.20
N ARG A 14 -12.19 -1.84 -7.11
CA ARG A 14 -11.24 -1.28 -8.06
C ARG A 14 -10.96 0.17 -7.66
N LEU A 15 -9.80 0.41 -7.07
CA LEU A 15 -9.43 1.70 -6.47
C LEU A 15 -8.20 2.26 -7.17
N GLN A 16 -8.13 3.59 -7.29
CA GLN A 16 -6.97 4.25 -7.85
C GLN A 16 -5.80 4.19 -6.85
N LEU A 17 -4.61 3.85 -7.34
CA LEU A 17 -3.37 3.95 -6.59
C LEU A 17 -2.83 5.37 -6.70
N VAL A 18 -2.54 5.97 -5.56
CA VAL A 18 -1.95 7.31 -5.47
C VAL A 18 -0.71 7.29 -4.60
N LEU A 19 0.25 8.15 -4.95
CA LEU A 19 1.44 8.35 -4.12
C LEU A 19 1.09 9.27 -2.96
N SER A 20 1.46 8.86 -1.74
CA SER A 20 1.31 9.70 -0.55
C SER A 20 2.21 10.93 -0.61
N LYS A 21 1.71 12.04 -0.07
CA LYS A 21 2.45 13.28 0.14
C LYS A 21 2.18 13.74 1.57
N PRO A 22 3.20 13.90 2.43
CA PRO A 22 4.62 13.53 2.24
C PRO A 22 4.82 12.01 2.12
N ALA A 23 5.88 11.57 1.43
CA ALA A 23 6.09 10.15 1.07
C ALA A 23 6.15 9.20 2.29
N LYS A 24 6.73 9.64 3.42
CA LYS A 24 6.84 8.85 4.65
C LYS A 24 5.60 8.94 5.54
N PHE A 25 4.73 9.93 5.35
CA PHE A 25 3.42 10.02 6.01
C PHE A 25 3.43 10.01 7.56
N CYS A 26 4.50 10.49 8.18
CA CYS A 26 4.65 10.51 9.64
C CYS A 26 4.05 11.76 10.28
N ASN A 27 4.34 12.94 9.75
CA ASN A 27 3.81 14.22 10.24
C ASN A 27 2.94 14.83 9.15
N VAL A 28 1.63 14.63 9.23
CA VAL A 28 0.68 15.02 8.17
C VAL A 28 -0.43 15.93 8.69
N SER A 29 -0.71 16.98 7.92
CA SER A 29 -1.78 17.94 8.14
C SER A 29 -3.04 17.56 7.37
N SER A 30 -4.16 18.26 7.60
CA SER A 30 -5.39 18.10 6.82
C SER A 30 -5.30 18.62 5.38
N GLU A 31 -4.22 19.34 5.04
CA GLU A 31 -3.98 19.87 3.69
C GLU A 31 -3.18 18.89 2.83
N ASP A 32 -2.52 17.91 3.45
CA ASP A 32 -1.75 16.84 2.80
C ASP A 32 -2.63 15.76 2.12
N VAL A 33 -3.87 16.12 1.77
CA VAL A 33 -4.83 15.20 1.17
C VAL A 33 -4.41 14.90 -0.26
N THR A 34 -4.14 13.63 -0.54
CA THR A 34 -3.89 13.16 -1.90
C THR A 34 -5.16 13.30 -2.74
N PRO A 35 -5.06 13.56 -4.05
CA PRO A 35 -6.20 13.93 -4.90
C PRO A 35 -7.31 12.87 -5.06
N SER A 36 -7.18 11.70 -4.43
CA SER A 36 -8.20 10.63 -4.46
C SER A 36 -8.53 10.15 -3.04
N PRO A 37 -9.46 10.83 -2.33
CA PRO A 37 -10.11 10.27 -1.15
C PRO A 37 -10.73 8.90 -1.49
N GLY A 38 -10.56 7.90 -0.62
CA GLY A 38 -11.04 6.54 -0.85
C GLY A 38 -10.17 5.68 -1.78
N GLY A 39 -8.98 6.17 -2.18
CA GLY A 39 -8.02 5.42 -3.00
C GLY A 39 -7.12 4.44 -2.20
N VAL A 40 -6.22 3.78 -2.93
CA VAL A 40 -5.11 3.00 -2.37
C VAL A 40 -3.89 3.91 -2.30
N TRP A 41 -3.30 4.06 -1.12
CA TRP A 41 -2.19 4.99 -0.92
C TRP A 41 -0.88 4.23 -0.80
N LEU A 42 0.10 4.60 -1.65
CA LEU A 42 1.47 4.11 -1.56
C LEU A 42 2.28 5.01 -0.62
N ILE A 43 2.70 4.44 0.51
CA ILE A 43 3.46 5.10 1.56
C ILE A 43 4.84 4.46 1.67
N GLU A 44 5.86 5.27 1.86
CA GLU A 44 7.21 4.81 2.07
C GLU A 44 7.48 4.41 3.52
N ARG A 45 8.21 3.31 3.68
CA ARG A 45 8.76 2.87 4.96
C ARG A 45 9.82 3.87 5.47
N GLY A 46 9.94 3.95 6.79
CA GLY A 46 10.93 4.77 7.50
C GLY A 46 10.28 5.78 8.46
N GLU A 47 11.11 6.47 9.25
CA GLU A 47 10.77 7.58 10.18
C GLU A 47 9.84 7.27 11.36
N CYS A 48 8.74 6.55 11.15
CA CYS A 48 7.75 6.22 12.18
C CYS A 48 7.16 4.81 11.96
N SER A 49 6.38 4.34 12.94
CA SER A 49 5.82 2.99 12.92
C SER A 49 4.77 2.79 11.81
N PHE A 50 4.59 1.54 11.39
CA PHE A 50 3.60 1.17 10.37
C PHE A 50 2.17 1.56 10.80
N ILE A 51 1.79 1.28 12.05
CA ILE A 51 0.47 1.64 12.57
C ILE A 51 0.24 3.16 12.54
N HIS A 52 1.26 3.96 12.86
CA HIS A 52 1.15 5.42 12.82
C HIS A 52 0.83 5.93 11.42
N LYS A 53 1.57 5.45 10.41
CA LYS A 53 1.32 5.77 8.99
C LYS A 53 -0.10 5.41 8.57
N VAL A 54 -0.57 4.21 8.93
CA VAL A 54 -1.88 3.71 8.53
C VAL A 54 -3.01 4.50 9.20
N ARG A 55 -2.89 4.87 10.48
CA ARG A 55 -3.89 5.71 11.15
C ARG A 55 -3.94 7.13 10.58
N ASN A 56 -2.79 7.69 10.25
CA ASN A 56 -2.73 8.97 9.55
C ASN A 56 -3.46 8.90 8.21
N ALA A 57 -3.22 7.83 7.44
CA ALA A 57 -3.87 7.63 6.15
C ALA A 57 -5.38 7.41 6.30
N GLU A 58 -5.80 6.62 7.30
CA GLU A 58 -7.20 6.40 7.66
C GLU A 58 -7.91 7.72 8.00
N ARG A 59 -7.29 8.57 8.84
CA ARG A 59 -7.83 9.89 9.20
C ARG A 59 -8.04 10.81 7.99
N LEU A 60 -7.19 10.67 6.98
CA LEU A 60 -7.23 11.47 5.76
C LEU A 60 -7.99 10.80 4.61
N GLY A 61 -8.68 9.68 4.89
CA GLY A 61 -9.64 9.06 3.97
C GLY A 61 -9.06 8.02 3.02
N ALA A 62 -7.89 7.46 3.29
CA ALA A 62 -7.39 6.30 2.55
C ALA A 62 -8.31 5.09 2.75
N ALA A 63 -8.59 4.34 1.69
CA ALA A 63 -9.34 3.07 1.80
C ALA A 63 -8.42 1.88 2.05
N ILE A 64 -7.22 1.91 1.46
CA ILE A 64 -6.21 0.85 1.59
C ILE A 64 -4.84 1.50 1.65
N VAL A 65 -3.93 0.97 2.47
CA VAL A 65 -2.54 1.42 2.52
C VAL A 65 -1.60 0.33 2.01
N LEU A 66 -0.71 0.71 1.09
CA LEU A 66 0.45 -0.08 0.68
C LEU A 66 1.71 0.60 1.24
N ILE A 67 2.46 -0.10 2.07
CA ILE A 67 3.73 0.38 2.59
C ILE A 67 4.86 -0.32 1.84
N SER A 68 5.83 0.44 1.33
CA SER A 68 6.97 -0.13 0.62
C SER A 68 8.31 0.46 1.04
N ASP A 69 9.34 -0.37 1.06
CA ASP A 69 10.73 0.04 1.28
C ASP A 69 11.39 0.44 -0.05
N ILE A 70 10.93 1.57 -0.59
CA ILE A 70 11.31 2.03 -1.93
C ILE A 70 12.81 2.36 -2.03
N GLU A 71 13.41 2.82 -0.94
CA GLU A 71 14.83 3.18 -0.88
C GLU A 71 15.73 1.95 -0.91
N ALA A 72 15.39 0.90 -0.14
CA ALA A 72 16.13 -0.36 -0.20
C ALA A 72 16.05 -1.01 -1.58
N GLY A 73 14.88 -0.91 -2.24
CA GLY A 73 14.69 -1.43 -3.60
C GLY A 73 14.84 -2.95 -3.72
N ASP A 74 14.78 -3.66 -2.60
CA ASP A 74 14.95 -5.11 -2.53
C ASP A 74 13.62 -5.87 -2.73
N GLY A 75 13.71 -7.19 -2.91
CA GLY A 75 12.57 -8.08 -3.04
C GLY A 75 12.05 -8.63 -1.71
N ASN A 76 12.51 -8.12 -0.57
CA ASN A 76 12.28 -8.75 0.71
C ASN A 76 10.90 -8.40 1.26
N PHE A 77 10.16 -9.42 1.69
CA PHE A 77 8.92 -9.25 2.44
C PHE A 77 9.22 -9.06 3.94
N ILE A 78 8.46 -8.18 4.58
CA ILE A 78 8.58 -7.90 6.01
C ILE A 78 7.22 -8.11 6.69
N ASP A 79 7.22 -8.73 7.87
CA ASP A 79 6.01 -8.80 8.70
C ASP A 79 5.76 -7.44 9.37
N MET A 80 4.61 -6.85 9.05
CA MET A 80 4.16 -5.61 9.66
C MET A 80 3.46 -5.91 10.98
N MET A 81 4.25 -6.03 12.03
CA MET A 81 3.76 -6.17 13.40
C MET A 81 3.49 -4.79 14.02
N GLY A 82 2.33 -4.68 14.66
CA GLY A 82 2.04 -3.54 15.53
C GLY A 82 2.58 -3.81 16.93
N THR A 83 2.88 -2.76 17.67
CA THR A 83 2.95 -2.84 19.13
C THR A 83 1.60 -3.35 19.66
N TYR A 84 1.57 -4.11 20.75
CA TYR A 84 0.36 -4.68 21.36
C TYR A 84 -0.64 -3.64 21.90
N SER A 85 -0.53 -2.37 21.49
CA SER A 85 -1.48 -1.32 21.80
C SER A 85 -2.85 -1.65 21.19
N SER A 86 -3.91 -1.30 21.91
CA SER A 86 -5.32 -1.36 21.49
C SER A 86 -5.65 -0.57 20.21
N ASP A 87 -4.70 0.20 19.70
CA ASP A 87 -4.80 1.03 18.50
C ASP A 87 -4.72 0.21 17.21
N LYS A 88 -5.86 -0.40 16.83
CA LYS A 88 -6.04 -1.03 15.52
C LYS A 88 -6.54 0.00 14.49
N ALA A 89 -6.01 -0.06 13.29
CA ALA A 89 -6.53 0.69 12.15
C ALA A 89 -7.75 -0.03 11.54
N LYS A 90 -8.75 0.73 11.07
CA LYS A 90 -9.98 0.16 10.47
C LYS A 90 -9.87 -0.11 8.98
N ILE A 91 -8.77 0.30 8.36
CA ILE A 91 -8.48 0.06 6.95
C ILE A 91 -7.43 -1.04 6.79
N PRO A 92 -7.47 -1.82 5.70
CA PRO A 92 -6.45 -2.82 5.40
C PRO A 92 -5.11 -2.18 5.04
N ALA A 93 -4.03 -2.80 5.52
CA ALA A 93 -2.67 -2.42 5.20
C ALA A 93 -1.83 -3.62 4.74
N PHE A 94 -1.05 -3.39 3.67
CA PHE A 94 -0.17 -4.40 3.07
C PHE A 94 1.25 -3.87 2.90
N TYR A 95 2.19 -4.79 2.94
CA TYR A 95 3.59 -4.52 2.63
C TYR A 95 3.86 -4.90 1.18
N LEU A 96 4.57 -4.04 0.47
CA LEU A 96 5.00 -4.24 -0.89
C LEU A 96 6.54 -4.18 -0.94
N PRO A 97 7.22 -5.19 -1.50
CA PRO A 97 8.67 -5.17 -1.66
C PRO A 97 9.18 -3.91 -2.35
N GLY A 98 10.40 -3.49 -2.01
CA GLY A 98 11.01 -2.27 -2.53
C GLY A 98 11.17 -2.26 -4.05
N ALA A 99 11.51 -3.41 -4.64
CA ALA A 99 11.66 -3.58 -6.08
C ALA A 99 10.36 -3.26 -6.86
N ASP A 100 9.20 -3.63 -6.30
CA ASP A 100 7.89 -3.32 -6.87
C ASP A 100 7.50 -1.87 -6.58
N GLY A 101 7.66 -1.44 -5.32
CA GLY A 101 7.31 -0.09 -4.89
C GLY A 101 8.07 0.99 -5.64
N LYS A 102 9.36 0.78 -5.92
CA LYS A 102 10.19 1.70 -6.71
C LYS A 102 9.64 1.92 -8.11
N ARG A 103 9.16 0.87 -8.76
CA ARG A 103 8.60 0.96 -10.12
C ARG A 103 7.22 1.58 -10.12
N LEU A 104 6.37 1.22 -9.16
CA LEU A 104 5.08 1.88 -8.97
C LEU A 104 5.25 3.37 -8.68
N ARG A 105 6.17 3.77 -7.79
CA ARG A 105 6.47 5.18 -7.53
C ARG A 105 6.96 5.90 -8.77
N ALA A 106 7.91 5.32 -9.51
CA ALA A 106 8.41 5.92 -10.75
C ALA A 106 7.27 6.14 -11.76
N HIS A 107 6.40 5.15 -11.92
CA HIS A 107 5.23 5.27 -12.80
C HIS A 107 4.22 6.32 -12.29
N LEU A 108 3.96 6.40 -10.99
CA LEU A 108 3.04 7.40 -10.43
C LEU A 108 3.60 8.83 -10.49
N LEU A 109 4.92 9.00 -10.54
CA LEU A 109 5.58 10.31 -10.65
C LEU A 109 5.73 10.79 -12.09
N TYR A 110 6.12 9.90 -12.99
CA TYR A 110 6.54 10.24 -14.35
C TYR A 110 5.64 9.65 -15.44
N GLY A 111 4.82 8.66 -15.10
CA GLY A 111 3.84 8.07 -16.00
C GLY A 111 2.66 9.01 -16.25
N LYS A 112 1.96 8.78 -17.37
CA LYS A 112 0.77 9.55 -17.76
C LYS A 112 -0.53 8.87 -17.35
N ASP A 113 -0.48 7.58 -17.05
CA ASP A 113 -1.67 6.76 -16.83
C ASP A 113 -1.97 6.57 -15.34
N ALA A 114 -3.25 6.53 -15.01
CA ALA A 114 -3.70 6.19 -13.66
C ALA A 114 -3.54 4.68 -13.42
N VAL A 115 -2.96 4.33 -12.27
CA VAL A 115 -2.84 2.94 -11.83
C VAL A 115 -4.06 2.55 -11.03
N TRP A 116 -4.70 1.44 -11.39
CA TRP A 116 -5.87 0.91 -10.70
C TRP A 116 -5.55 -0.43 -10.04
N ILE A 117 -5.91 -0.56 -8.77
CA ILE A 117 -5.66 -1.75 -7.94
C ILE A 117 -6.99 -2.47 -7.69
N LYS A 118 -6.98 -3.80 -7.87
CA LYS A 118 -8.13 -4.66 -7.62
C LYS A 118 -7.86 -5.57 -6.43
N ILE A 119 -8.61 -5.43 -5.34
CA ILE A 119 -8.46 -6.25 -4.12
C ILE A 119 -9.85 -6.65 -3.57
N PRO A 120 -10.07 -7.91 -3.17
CA PRO A 120 -9.19 -9.06 -3.43
C PRO A 120 -9.17 -9.44 -4.92
N LEU A 121 -8.08 -10.07 -5.35
CA LEU A 121 -7.99 -10.71 -6.67
C LEU A 121 -8.65 -12.08 -6.61
N ASN A 122 -9.50 -12.39 -7.59
CA ASN A 122 -10.07 -13.72 -7.73
C ASN A 122 -9.11 -14.62 -8.54
N LEU A 123 -8.16 -15.24 -7.84
CA LEU A 123 -7.15 -16.13 -8.45
C LEU A 123 -7.19 -17.55 -7.88
N SER A 124 -8.21 -17.92 -7.08
CA SER A 124 -8.25 -19.19 -6.35
C SER A 124 -8.15 -20.43 -7.24
N PHE A 125 -8.65 -20.36 -8.47
CA PHE A 125 -8.63 -21.47 -9.44
C PHE A 125 -7.76 -21.18 -10.66
N VAL A 126 -6.95 -20.13 -10.62
CA VAL A 126 -6.06 -19.75 -11.73
C VAL A 126 -4.74 -20.51 -11.58
N PRO A 127 -4.33 -21.34 -12.55
CA PRO A 127 -3.03 -22.00 -12.51
C PRO A 127 -1.89 -20.98 -12.39
N LEU A 128 -0.88 -21.27 -11.57
CA LEU A 128 0.23 -20.33 -11.27
C LEU A 128 0.94 -19.81 -12.53
N HIS A 129 1.12 -20.65 -13.55
CA HIS A 129 1.76 -20.27 -14.82
C HIS A 129 0.93 -19.28 -15.65
N MET A 130 -0.38 -19.14 -15.37
CA MET A 130 -1.26 -18.18 -16.04
C MET A 130 -1.35 -16.84 -15.28
N VAL A 131 -0.83 -16.78 -14.05
CA VAL A 131 -0.81 -15.54 -13.28
C VAL A 131 0.25 -14.62 -13.89
N ARG A 132 -0.18 -13.46 -14.39
CA ARG A 132 0.74 -12.44 -14.88
C ARG A 132 1.56 -11.90 -13.72
N LYS A 133 2.86 -12.13 -13.78
CA LYS A 133 3.84 -11.59 -12.84
C LYS A 133 4.51 -10.34 -13.40
N PRO A 134 5.02 -9.44 -12.54
CA PRO A 134 5.85 -8.36 -13.01
C PRO A 134 7.08 -8.92 -13.76
N PRO A 135 7.53 -8.27 -14.86
CA PRO A 135 8.58 -8.81 -15.72
C PRO A 135 9.97 -8.86 -15.07
N TRP A 136 10.09 -8.32 -13.87
CA TRP A 136 11.32 -8.28 -13.08
C TRP A 136 11.31 -9.24 -11.89
N ASP A 137 10.23 -9.98 -11.70
CA ASP A 137 10.17 -11.06 -10.74
C ASP A 137 10.59 -12.36 -11.45
N PRO A 138 11.76 -12.94 -11.12
CA PRO A 138 12.31 -14.07 -11.85
C PRO A 138 11.64 -15.42 -11.53
N TRP A 139 10.68 -15.47 -10.61
CA TRP A 139 10.06 -16.71 -10.11
C TRP A 139 8.55 -16.73 -10.25
#